data_AF-A0A7J6REG5-F1
#
_entry.id   AF-A0A7J6REG5-F1
#
_cell.length_a   1.000
_cell.length_b   1.000
_cell.length_c   1.000
_cell.angle_alpha   90.00
_cell.angle_beta   90.00
_cell.angle_gamma   90.00
#
_symmetry.space_group_name_H-M   'P 1'
#
loop_
_entity.id
_entity.type
_entity.pdbx_description
1 polymer ?
#
loop_
_entity_poly.entity_id
_entity_poly.type
_entity_poly.pdbx_seq_one_letter_code
_entity_poly.pdbx_strand_id
1 'polypeptide(L)'
;MNNDALKTGGPDVTAILGDSGGPLPSFHRVSDGNRMLGEVDPNHACQELTSAYRRHSLTRAHNGVDRSARLAWALDTKSRANQLYREGKFEEAQQLYVDCLSAMDGSPEMKSKILVPISANLAACMIEFGQYAKCVKLCSTCIEAVGSSGRDVCEEGVQQVLRRQVSSPPRLQRVA
;
A
#
# COMPACT_ATOMS: atom_id res chain seq x y z
N MET A 1 23.03 -12.44 1.07
CA MET A 1 22.27 -11.41 1.80
C MET A 1 20.97 -12.08 2.24
N ASN A 2 20.86 -12.37 3.53
CA ASN A 2 19.79 -13.21 4.08
C ASN A 2 18.48 -12.41 4.12
N ASN A 3 17.47 -12.86 3.39
CA ASN A 3 16.09 -12.34 3.40
C ASN A 3 15.25 -13.17 4.37
N ASP A 4 15.64 -13.17 5.65
CA ASP A 4 14.87 -13.84 6.69
C ASP A 4 13.97 -12.85 7.43
N ALA A 5 12.67 -13.14 7.36
CA ALA A 5 11.62 -12.77 8.31
C ALA A 5 11.24 -11.28 8.43
N LEU A 6 10.45 -10.79 7.47
CA LEU A 6 9.32 -9.91 7.79
C LEU A 6 8.05 -10.76 7.86
N LYS A 7 7.90 -11.49 8.97
CA LYS A 7 6.64 -12.16 9.30
C LYS A 7 5.54 -11.09 9.40
N THR A 8 4.43 -11.32 8.71
CA THR A 8 3.27 -10.44 8.55
C THR A 8 2.39 -10.30 9.79
N GLY A 9 2.80 -10.81 10.95
CA GLY A 9 2.17 -10.52 12.23
C GLY A 9 2.95 -9.44 12.95
N GLY A 10 2.50 -8.18 12.88
CA GLY A 10 2.98 -7.17 13.81
C GLY A 10 2.72 -7.62 15.26
N PRO A 11 3.54 -7.21 16.24
CA PRO A 11 3.33 -7.58 17.63
C PRO A 11 1.92 -7.15 18.08
N ASP A 12 1.20 -8.04 18.78
CA ASP A 12 -0.05 -7.70 19.46
C ASP A 12 0.28 -6.71 20.59
N VAL A 13 0.06 -5.43 20.34
CA VAL A 13 0.44 -4.34 21.24
C VAL A 13 -0.46 -4.33 22.46
N THR A 14 -1.71 -4.79 22.31
CA THR A 14 -2.64 -4.98 23.41
C THR A 14 -2.17 -6.06 24.39
N ALA A 15 -1.54 -7.13 23.91
CA ALA A 15 -0.91 -8.13 24.78
C ALA A 15 0.33 -7.60 25.51
N ILE A 16 1.12 -6.73 24.87
CA ILE A 16 2.34 -6.14 25.46
C ILE A 16 1.99 -5.09 26.53
N LEU A 17 0.98 -4.24 26.27
CA LEU A 17 0.57 -3.17 27.18
C LEU A 17 -0.34 -3.68 28.32
N GLY A 18 -1.08 -4.77 28.07
CA GLY A 18 -2.03 -5.38 29.01
C GLY A 18 -1.41 -6.15 30.18
N ASP A 19 -0.12 -6.50 30.11
CA ASP A 19 0.59 -7.22 31.19
C ASP A 19 0.76 -6.40 32.48
N SER A 20 0.43 -5.10 32.43
CA SER A 20 0.60 -4.14 33.53
C SER A 20 -0.53 -4.16 34.58
N GLY A 21 -1.60 -4.94 34.37
CA GLY A 21 -2.76 -5.00 35.28
C GLY A 21 -3.58 -3.70 35.39
N GLY A 22 -3.32 -2.70 34.54
CA GLY A 22 -4.02 -1.42 34.47
C GLY A 22 -4.83 -1.26 33.17
N PRO A 23 -5.70 -0.24 33.09
CA PRO A 23 -6.42 0.08 31.86
C PRO A 23 -5.42 0.40 30.73
N LEU A 24 -5.69 -0.13 29.53
CA LEU A 24 -4.85 0.11 28.34
C LEU A 24 -4.76 1.62 28.04
N PRO A 25 -3.59 2.13 27.64
CA PRO A 25 -3.44 3.53 27.27
C PRO A 25 -4.26 3.85 26.01
N SER A 26 -4.97 4.98 26.02
CA SER A 26 -5.73 5.46 24.87
C SER A 26 -4.83 6.24 23.91
N PHE A 27 -4.77 5.78 22.65
CA PHE A 27 -4.00 6.44 21.61
C PHE A 27 -4.90 7.44 20.89
N HIS A 28 -4.40 8.64 20.64
CA HIS A 28 -5.15 9.67 19.95
C HIS A 28 -4.36 10.21 18.77
N ARG A 29 -5.04 10.44 17.65
CA ARG A 29 -4.46 11.19 16.53
C ARG A 29 -4.44 12.67 16.88
N VAL A 30 -3.27 13.29 16.71
CA VAL A 30 -3.05 14.71 16.97
C VAL A 30 -2.73 15.40 15.65
N SER A 31 -3.39 16.54 15.38
CA SER A 31 -3.07 17.42 14.26
C SER A 31 -1.87 18.33 14.58
N ASP A 32 -1.22 18.93 13.58
CA ASP A 32 -0.11 19.90 13.75
C ASP A 32 -0.44 21.08 14.70
N GLY A 33 -1.73 21.40 14.89
CA GLY A 33 -2.20 22.38 15.86
C GLY A 33 -2.43 21.84 17.28
N ASN A 34 -1.86 20.68 17.63
CA ASN A 34 -2.06 19.95 18.89
C ASN A 34 -3.53 19.59 19.19
N ARG A 35 -4.39 19.59 18.16
CA ARG A 35 -5.81 19.27 18.26
C ARG A 35 -6.01 17.75 18.14
N MET A 36 -6.68 17.16 19.12
CA MET A 36 -7.09 15.76 19.10
C MET A 36 -8.15 15.53 18.01
N LEU A 37 -7.88 14.60 17.09
CA LEU A 37 -8.76 14.26 15.98
C LEU A 37 -9.66 13.04 16.29
N GLY A 38 -9.31 12.27 17.32
CA GLY A 38 -10.06 11.11 17.78
C GLY A 38 -9.16 10.03 18.38
N GLU A 39 -9.78 9.11 19.11
CA GLU A 39 -9.14 7.92 19.64
C GLU A 39 -8.88 6.90 18.51
N VAL A 40 -7.77 6.18 18.61
CA VAL A 40 -7.33 5.17 17.64
C VAL A 40 -6.95 3.91 18.40
N ASP A 41 -7.32 2.77 17.84
CA ASP A 41 -6.93 1.46 18.34
C ASP A 41 -5.39 1.31 18.39
N PRO A 42 -4.80 0.81 19.50
CA PRO A 42 -3.36 0.64 19.65
C PRO A 42 -2.69 -0.16 18.53
N ASN A 43 -3.34 -1.24 18.07
CA ASN A 43 -2.80 -2.09 17.02
C ASN A 43 -2.80 -1.36 15.67
N HIS A 44 -3.87 -0.62 15.37
CA HIS A 44 -3.92 0.23 14.18
C HIS A 44 -2.86 1.35 14.22
N ALA A 45 -2.68 2.01 15.37
CA ALA A 45 -1.66 3.04 15.55
C ALA A 45 -0.24 2.48 15.33
N CYS A 46 0.04 1.28 15.85
CA CYS A 46 1.32 0.60 15.65
C CYS A 46 1.55 0.18 14.19
N GLN A 47 0.52 -0.31 13.50
CA GLN A 47 0.59 -0.64 12.07
C GLN A 47 0.88 0.59 11.22
N GLU A 48 0.24 1.73 11.50
CA GLU A 48 0.51 3.01 10.81
C GLU A 48 1.94 3.48 11.05
N LEU A 49 2.41 3.40 12.30
CA LEU A 49 3.77 3.78 12.66
C LEU A 49 4.81 2.89 11.96
N THR A 50 4.59 1.57 11.96
CA THR A 50 5.46 0.59 11.27
C THR A 50 5.51 0.89 9.77
N SER A 51 4.36 1.16 9.16
CA SER A 51 4.26 1.52 7.75
C SER A 51 4.98 2.85 7.46
N ALA A 52 4.86 3.84 8.36
CA ALA A 52 5.55 5.12 8.23
C ALA A 52 7.08 4.98 8.33
N TYR A 53 7.58 4.20 9.30
CA TYR A 53 9.01 3.92 9.43
C TYR A 53 9.57 3.18 8.22
N ARG A 54 8.84 2.17 7.70
CA ARG A 54 9.25 1.45 6.49
C ARG A 54 9.38 2.42 5.31
N ARG A 55 8.35 3.26 5.07
CA ARG A 55 8.39 4.28 4.00
C ARG A 55 9.58 5.22 4.16
N HIS A 56 9.79 5.77 5.35
CA HIS A 56 10.91 6.67 5.62
C HIS A 56 12.27 5.99 5.38
N SER A 57 12.42 4.74 5.82
CA SER A 57 13.64 3.95 5.64
C SER A 57 13.93 3.69 4.16
N LEU A 58 12.92 3.34 3.37
CA LEU A 58 13.06 3.13 1.93
C LEU A 58 13.42 4.42 1.19
N THR A 59 12.72 5.53 1.47
CA THR A 59 13.03 6.82 0.86
C THR A 59 14.47 7.24 1.17
N ARG A 60 14.93 7.02 2.41
CA ARG A 60 16.31 7.32 2.82
C ARG A 60 17.32 6.37 2.14
N ALA A 61 17.04 5.07 2.08
CA ALA A 61 17.92 4.08 1.46
C ALA A 61 18.11 4.33 -0.05
N HIS A 62 17.08 4.84 -0.71
CA HIS A 62 17.15 5.20 -2.13
C HIS A 62 17.61 6.64 -2.38
N ASN A 63 17.86 7.43 -1.34
CA ASN A 63 18.41 8.77 -1.52
C ASN A 63 19.88 8.67 -1.99
N GLY A 64 20.22 9.38 -3.06
CA GLY A 64 21.55 9.32 -3.67
C GLY A 64 21.84 8.03 -4.48
N VAL A 65 20.92 7.06 -4.53
CA VAL A 65 21.05 5.90 -5.43
C VAL A 65 20.81 6.34 -6.87
N ASP A 66 21.63 5.83 -7.79
CA ASP A 66 21.48 6.07 -9.22
C ASP A 66 20.06 5.76 -9.71
N ARG A 67 19.54 6.59 -10.62
CA ARG A 67 18.16 6.48 -11.11
C ARG A 67 17.91 5.13 -11.79
N SER A 68 18.86 4.64 -12.57
CA SER A 68 18.75 3.36 -13.29
C SER A 68 18.72 2.18 -12.31
N ALA A 69 19.59 2.21 -11.29
CA ALA A 69 19.58 1.21 -10.22
C ALA A 69 18.26 1.22 -9.44
N ARG A 70 17.72 2.41 -9.15
CA ARG A 70 16.43 2.56 -8.46
C ARG A 70 15.26 2.06 -9.30
N LEU A 71 15.26 2.34 -10.59
CA LEU A 71 14.26 1.85 -11.52
C LEU A 71 14.32 0.31 -11.63
N ALA A 72 15.51 -0.26 -11.74
CA ALA A 72 15.70 -1.71 -11.78
C ALA A 72 15.17 -2.38 -10.51
N TRP A 73 15.48 -1.82 -9.34
CA TRP A 73 14.94 -2.29 -8.06
C TRP A 73 13.41 -2.21 -8.00
N ALA A 74 12.81 -1.11 -8.47
CA ALA A 74 11.36 -0.94 -8.49
C ALA A 74 10.68 -1.93 -9.45
N LEU A 75 11.30 -2.24 -10.59
CA LEU A 75 10.80 -3.23 -11.54
C LEU A 75 10.87 -4.66 -10.98
N ASP A 76 11.98 -5.02 -10.33
CA ASP A 76 12.13 -6.32 -9.65
C ASP A 76 11.10 -6.47 -8.53
N THR A 77 10.98 -5.46 -7.67
CA THR A 77 10.03 -5.44 -6.55
C THR A 77 8.58 -5.53 -7.04
N LYS A 78 8.23 -4.83 -8.13
CA LYS A 78 6.94 -4.97 -8.81
C LYS A 78 6.70 -6.41 -9.31
N SER A 79 7.71 -7.04 -9.91
CA SER A 79 7.61 -8.41 -10.40
C SER A 79 7.29 -9.40 -9.27
N ARG A 80 7.97 -9.25 -8.12
CA ARG A 80 7.72 -10.04 -6.91
C ARG A 80 6.31 -9.79 -6.35
N ALA A 81 5.86 -8.54 -6.32
CA ALA A 81 4.49 -8.20 -5.92
C ALA A 81 3.43 -8.85 -6.84
N ASN A 82 3.67 -8.84 -8.15
CA ASN A 82 2.80 -9.52 -9.13
C ASN A 82 2.77 -11.05 -8.93
N GLN A 83 3.87 -11.65 -8.46
CA GLN A 83 3.88 -13.07 -8.11
C GLN A 83 3.02 -13.32 -6.86
N LEU A 84 3.22 -12.56 -5.78
CA LEU A 84 2.43 -12.68 -4.55
C LEU A 84 0.94 -12.46 -4.81
N TYR A 85 0.60 -11.51 -5.68
CA TYR A 85 -0.79 -11.28 -6.11
C TYR A 85 -1.39 -12.52 -6.76
N ARG A 86 -0.65 -13.20 -7.65
CA ARG A 86 -1.09 -14.44 -8.30
C ARG A 86 -1.20 -15.61 -7.32
N GLU A 87 -0.40 -15.61 -6.25
CA GLU A 87 -0.47 -16.58 -5.16
C GLU A 87 -1.62 -16.30 -4.17
N GLY A 88 -2.40 -15.23 -4.36
CA GLY A 88 -3.47 -14.83 -3.45
C GLY A 88 -3.00 -14.15 -2.15
N LYS A 89 -1.71 -13.85 -2.03
CA LYS A 89 -1.11 -13.14 -0.89
C LYS A 89 -1.26 -11.63 -1.07
N PHE A 90 -2.51 -11.16 -1.04
CA PHE A 90 -2.84 -9.78 -1.37
C PHE A 90 -2.25 -8.75 -0.39
N GLU A 91 -2.16 -9.07 0.90
CA GLU A 91 -1.56 -8.16 1.90
C GLU A 91 -0.05 -7.95 1.66
N GLU A 92 0.68 -9.04 1.41
CA GLU A 92 2.11 -8.97 1.12
C GLU A 92 2.38 -8.27 -0.22
N ALA A 93 1.55 -8.55 -1.23
CA ALA A 93 1.61 -7.85 -2.52
C ALA A 93 1.37 -6.35 -2.34
N GLN A 94 0.37 -5.97 -1.54
CA GLN A 94 0.04 -4.57 -1.24
C GLN A 94 1.23 -3.84 -0.63
N GLN A 95 1.93 -4.46 0.31
CA GLN A 95 3.12 -3.88 0.95
C GLN A 95 4.23 -3.62 -0.07
N LEU A 96 4.56 -4.58 -0.93
CA LEU A 96 5.61 -4.41 -1.94
C LEU A 96 5.25 -3.32 -2.97
N TYR A 97 3.97 -3.20 -3.35
CA TYR A 97 3.53 -2.10 -4.21
C TYR A 97 3.72 -0.74 -3.54
N VAL A 98 3.40 -0.61 -2.25
CA VAL A 98 3.62 0.63 -1.49
C VAL A 98 5.12 0.94 -1.35
N ASP A 99 5.95 -0.08 -1.18
CA ASP A 99 7.40 0.06 -1.10
C ASP A 99 7.97 0.62 -2.40
N CYS A 100 7.51 0.13 -3.56
CA CYS A 100 7.86 0.69 -4.87
C CYS A 100 7.50 2.17 -4.99
N LEU A 101 6.29 2.56 -4.57
CA LEU A 101 5.85 3.96 -4.63
C LEU A 101 6.70 4.86 -3.72
N SER A 102 7.15 4.34 -2.58
CA SER A 102 7.97 5.07 -1.59
C SER A 102 9.42 5.29 -2.04
N ALA A 103 9.91 4.46 -2.95
CA ALA A 103 11.23 4.59 -3.55
C ALA A 103 11.24 5.50 -4.79
N MET A 104 10.09 5.96 -5.31
CA MET A 104 10.04 6.75 -6.53
C MET A 104 10.71 8.13 -6.38
N ASP A 105 11.37 8.60 -7.44
CA ASP A 105 12.01 9.93 -7.50
C ASP A 105 11.16 11.00 -8.21
N GLY A 106 9.92 10.66 -8.58
CA GLY A 106 9.01 11.56 -9.30
C GLY A 106 9.35 11.79 -10.78
N SER A 107 10.38 11.13 -11.31
CA SER A 107 10.75 11.25 -12.73
C SER A 107 9.65 10.75 -13.68
N PRO A 108 9.52 11.32 -14.89
CA PRO A 108 8.52 10.89 -15.87
C PRO A 108 8.62 9.40 -16.23
N GLU A 109 9.84 8.85 -16.25
CA GLU A 109 10.09 7.44 -16.52
C GLU A 109 9.55 6.53 -15.40
N MET A 110 9.76 6.88 -14.12
CA MET A 110 9.16 6.13 -13.02
C MET A 110 7.65 6.29 -13.00
N LYS A 111 7.12 7.46 -13.33
CA LYS A 111 5.67 7.67 -13.43
C LYS A 111 5.04 6.73 -14.47
N SER A 112 5.60 6.62 -15.67
CA SER A 112 5.02 5.75 -16.71
C SER A 112 5.24 4.26 -16.44
N LYS A 113 6.44 3.86 -16.01
CA LYS A 113 6.83 2.43 -15.87
C LYS A 113 6.43 1.80 -14.52
N ILE A 114 6.27 2.62 -13.48
CA ILE A 114 6.05 2.17 -12.09
C ILE A 114 4.70 2.67 -11.58
N LEU A 115 4.48 3.98 -11.52
CA LEU A 115 3.30 4.56 -10.85
C LEU A 115 1.98 4.04 -11.42
N VAL A 116 1.80 4.09 -12.74
CA VAL A 116 0.57 3.65 -13.41
C VAL A 116 0.28 2.16 -13.18
N PRO A 117 1.18 1.22 -13.53
CA PRO A 117 0.90 -0.21 -13.36
C PRO A 117 0.78 -0.62 -11.90
N ILE A 118 1.54 0.00 -11.00
CA ILE A 118 1.44 -0.31 -9.56
C ILE A 118 0.13 0.22 -8.99
N SER A 119 -0.30 1.42 -9.35
CA SER A 119 -1.57 1.97 -8.86
C SER A 119 -2.75 1.12 -9.31
N ALA A 120 -2.74 0.59 -10.54
CA ALA A 120 -3.76 -0.34 -11.02
C ALA A 120 -3.79 -1.66 -10.23
N ASN A 121 -2.62 -2.27 -9.98
CA ASN A 121 -2.55 -3.53 -9.23
C ASN A 121 -2.89 -3.34 -7.75
N LEU A 122 -2.50 -2.21 -7.17
CA LEU A 122 -2.84 -1.84 -5.80
C LEU A 122 -4.35 -1.56 -5.66
N ALA A 123 -4.97 -0.92 -6.65
CA ALA A 123 -6.41 -0.76 -6.74
C ALA A 123 -7.13 -2.12 -6.80
N ALA A 124 -6.60 -3.08 -7.58
CA ALA A 124 -7.11 -4.45 -7.60
C ALA A 124 -7.05 -5.10 -6.21
N CYS A 125 -5.92 -5.00 -5.50
CA CYS A 125 -5.82 -5.50 -4.12
C CYS A 125 -6.86 -4.84 -3.20
N MET A 126 -7.04 -3.52 -3.29
CA MET A 126 -8.02 -2.80 -2.47
C MET A 126 -9.46 -3.22 -2.74
N ILE A 127 -9.78 -3.57 -3.99
CA ILE A 127 -11.10 -4.08 -4.36
C ILE A 127 -11.34 -5.47 -3.76
N GLU A 128 -10.34 -6.36 -3.76
CA GLU A 128 -10.44 -7.68 -3.11
C GLU A 128 -10.74 -7.55 -1.60
N PHE A 129 -10.24 -6.50 -0.94
CA PHE A 129 -10.52 -6.19 0.47
C PHE A 129 -11.76 -5.32 0.71
N GLY A 130 -12.56 -5.01 -0.33
CA GLY A 130 -13.74 -4.15 -0.21
C GLY A 130 -13.43 -2.68 0.13
N GLN A 131 -12.17 -2.24 -0.02
CA GLN A 131 -11.69 -0.90 0.32
C GLN A 131 -11.93 0.11 -0.82
N TYR A 132 -13.16 0.18 -1.34
CA TYR A 132 -13.51 0.99 -2.51
C TYR A 132 -13.18 2.48 -2.37
N ALA A 133 -13.42 3.06 -1.18
CA ALA A 133 -13.14 4.48 -0.94
C ALA A 133 -11.64 4.81 -1.05
N LYS A 134 -10.76 3.90 -0.65
CA LYS A 134 -9.30 4.07 -0.80
C LYS A 134 -8.87 3.85 -2.25
N CYS A 135 -9.48 2.88 -2.93
CA CYS A 135 -9.25 2.63 -4.35
C CYS A 135 -9.52 3.88 -5.21
N VAL A 136 -10.68 4.53 -5.02
CA VAL A 136 -11.03 5.76 -5.76
C VAL A 136 -10.00 6.85 -5.53
N LYS A 137 -9.64 7.11 -4.26
CA LYS A 137 -8.62 8.13 -3.91
C LYS A 137 -7.28 7.83 -4.58
N LEU A 138 -6.82 6.58 -4.52
CA LEU A 138 -5.57 6.16 -5.16
C LEU A 138 -5.58 6.43 -6.67
N CYS A 139 -6.68 6.09 -7.34
CA CYS A 139 -6.82 6.31 -8.78
C CYS A 139 -6.84 7.80 -9.13
N SER A 140 -7.56 8.62 -8.35
CA SER A 140 -7.57 10.07 -8.51
C SER A 140 -6.17 10.68 -8.36
N THR A 141 -5.43 10.29 -7.31
CA THR A 141 -4.05 10.78 -7.10
C THR A 141 -3.11 10.32 -8.21
N CYS A 142 -3.28 9.10 -8.74
CA CYS A 142 -2.49 8.61 -9.87
C CYS A 142 -2.75 9.45 -11.14
N ILE A 143 -4.02 9.75 -11.44
CA ILE A 143 -4.40 10.59 -12.59
C ILE A 143 -3.84 12.00 -12.45
N GLU A 144 -3.92 12.60 -11.26
CA GLU A 144 -3.34 13.92 -10.97
C GLU A 144 -1.81 13.92 -11.16
N ALA A 145 -1.13 12.87 -10.71
CA ALA A 145 0.33 12.78 -10.76
C ALA A 145 0.91 12.57 -12.17
N VAL A 146 0.16 11.94 -13.07
CA VAL A 146 0.57 11.66 -14.46
C VAL A 146 0.09 12.74 -15.43
N GLY A 147 -0.94 13.52 -15.05
CA GLY A 147 -1.50 14.58 -15.88
C GLY A 147 -2.32 14.04 -17.06
N SER A 148 -2.68 14.93 -18.00
CA SER A 148 -3.57 14.62 -19.14
C SER A 148 -3.03 13.52 -20.06
N SER A 149 -1.71 13.35 -20.18
CA SER A 149 -1.08 12.39 -21.10
C SER A 149 -1.08 10.93 -20.63
N GLY A 150 -1.44 10.64 -19.37
CA GLY A 150 -1.56 9.25 -18.89
C GLY A 150 -2.86 8.97 -18.17
N ARG A 151 -3.85 9.86 -18.32
CA ARG A 151 -5.22 9.64 -17.87
C ARG A 151 -5.80 8.39 -18.53
N ASP A 152 -5.64 8.24 -19.84
CA ASP A 152 -6.16 7.09 -20.59
C ASP A 152 -5.58 5.76 -20.09
N VAL A 153 -4.27 5.71 -19.78
CA VAL A 153 -3.60 4.49 -19.29
C VAL A 153 -4.02 4.15 -17.84
N CYS A 154 -4.20 5.16 -16.99
CA CYS A 154 -4.71 4.95 -15.63
C CYS A 154 -6.17 4.51 -15.65
N GLU A 155 -6.99 5.15 -16.49
CA GLU A 155 -8.41 4.87 -16.63
C GLU A 155 -8.66 3.51 -17.27
N GLU A 156 -7.88 3.11 -18.28
CA GLU A 156 -7.89 1.75 -18.82
C GLU A 156 -7.44 0.72 -17.79
N GLY A 157 -6.38 0.98 -17.01
CA GLY A 157 -5.93 0.09 -15.95
C GLY A 157 -7.02 -0.15 -14.88
N VAL A 158 -7.71 0.91 -14.48
CA VAL A 158 -8.85 0.84 -13.56
C VAL A 158 -10.05 0.13 -14.20
N GLN A 159 -10.40 0.47 -15.44
CA GLN A 159 -11.46 -0.21 -16.18
C GLN A 159 -11.17 -1.68 -16.40
N GLN A 160 -9.91 -2.08 -16.60
CA GLN A 160 -9.54 -3.47 -16.79
C GLN A 160 -9.69 -4.28 -15.49
N VAL A 161 -9.40 -3.68 -14.34
CA VAL A 161 -9.68 -4.26 -13.02
C VAL A 161 -11.19 -4.35 -12.78
N LEU A 162 -11.96 -3.31 -13.10
CA LEU A 162 -13.43 -3.32 -13.00
C LEU A 162 -14.07 -4.32 -13.98
N ARG A 163 -13.55 -4.49 -15.20
CA ARG A 163 -14.03 -5.48 -16.18
C ARG A 163 -13.78 -6.93 -15.70
N ARG A 164 -12.69 -7.18 -14.98
CA ARG A 164 -12.43 -8.49 -14.35
C ARG A 164 -13.45 -8.85 -13.28
N GLN A 165 -13.97 -7.86 -12.53
CA GLN A 165 -15.07 -8.08 -11.57
C GLN A 165 -16.37 -8.55 -12.24
N VAL A 166 -16.68 -8.05 -13.45
CA VAL A 166 -17.90 -8.45 -14.18
C VAL A 166 -17.81 -9.89 -14.69
N SER A 167 -16.60 -10.41 -14.92
CA SER A 167 -16.38 -11.79 -15.38
C SER A 167 -16.18 -12.81 -14.24
N SER A 168 -16.12 -12.38 -12.99
CA SER A 168 -16.07 -13.24 -11.80
C SER A 168 -16.80 -12.54 -10.66
N PRO A 169 -18.14 -12.59 -10.63
CA PRO A 169 -18.89 -12.03 -9.52
C PRO A 169 -18.48 -12.74 -8.22
N PRO A 170 -18.31 -12.01 -7.10
CA PRO A 170 -18.17 -12.66 -5.81
C PRO A 170 -19.40 -13.54 -5.60
N ARG A 171 -19.18 -14.85 -5.46
CA ARG A 171 -20.24 -15.77 -5.04
C ARG A 171 -20.67 -15.32 -3.65
N LEU A 172 -21.74 -14.52 -3.60
CA LEU A 172 -22.52 -14.33 -2.39
C LEU A 172 -23.04 -15.73 -2.01
N GLN A 173 -22.30 -16.44 -1.17
CA GLN A 173 -22.87 -17.56 -0.44
C GLN A 173 -23.92 -16.98 0.49
N ARG A 174 -25.19 -17.23 0.15
CA ARG A 174 -26.30 -17.10 1.09
C ARG A 174 -25.92 -17.93 2.32
N VAL A 175 -25.64 -17.25 3.41
CA VAL A 175 -25.67 -17.87 4.74
C VAL A 175 -27.15 -18.17 5.01
N ALA A 176 -27.48 -19.46 5.07
CA ALA A 176 -28.80 -19.95 5.46
C ALA A 176 -28.94 -19.91 6.99
#